data_AF-A0A7U4E8L0-F1
#
_entry.id   AF-A0A7U4E8L0-F1
#
_cell.length_a   1.000
_cell.length_b   1.000
_cell.length_c   1.000
_cell.angle_alpha   90.00
_cell.angle_beta   90.00
_cell.angle_gamma   90.00
#
_symmetry.space_group_name_H-M   'P 1'
#
loop_
_entity.id
_entity.type
_entity.pdbx_description
1 polymer ?
#
loop_
_entity_poly.entity_id
_entity_poly.type
_entity_poly.pdbx_seq_one_letter_code
_entity_poly.pdbx_strand_id
1 'polypeptide(L)'
;MLGVGVMIQSLFGNEETVNAVKSALGKTIETVKLEDNELLFKFTDGTGLKMFDDGQSCCEDRYMRTDDDLSDFEGATLLDFELKDAPTMEDEYGDHEIQFLDVKTSNGVFQMANHNEHNGYYGGFCIVARSF
;
A
#
# COMPACT_ATOMS: atom_id res chain seq x y z
N MET A 1 -7.03 15.88 19.28
CA MET A 1 -6.31 14.68 18.81
C MET A 1 -7.26 13.95 17.86
N LEU A 2 -7.18 14.23 16.56
CA LEU A 2 -7.99 13.51 15.56
C LEU A 2 -7.44 12.07 15.53
N GLY A 3 -8.28 11.13 15.91
CA GLY A 3 -7.86 9.74 16.14
C GLY A 3 -7.39 9.08 14.85
N VAL A 4 -6.25 8.40 14.95
CA VAL A 4 -5.65 7.50 13.94
C VAL A 4 -6.68 6.55 13.31
N GLY A 5 -7.78 6.24 14.01
CA GLY A 5 -8.86 5.37 13.52
C GLY A 5 -9.74 5.93 12.40
N VAL A 6 -9.76 7.24 12.14
CA VAL A 6 -10.68 7.82 11.13
C VAL A 6 -10.12 7.73 9.70
N MET A 7 -8.80 7.83 9.51
CA MET A 7 -8.20 7.66 8.17
C MET A 7 -8.25 6.21 7.69
N ILE A 8 -8.07 5.23 8.59
CA ILE A 8 -8.00 3.81 8.20
C ILE A 8 -9.33 3.29 7.62
N GLN A 9 -10.49 3.69 8.17
CA GLN A 9 -11.80 3.24 7.66
C GLN A 9 -12.18 3.83 6.30
N SER A 10 -11.73 5.05 5.99
CA SER A 10 -11.96 5.67 4.68
C SER A 10 -11.00 5.16 3.60
N LEU A 11 -9.82 4.64 3.98
CA LEU A 11 -8.76 4.27 3.03
C LEU A 11 -8.91 2.84 2.47
N PHE A 12 -9.50 1.91 3.22
CA PHE A 12 -9.42 0.48 2.87
C PHE A 12 -10.75 -0.26 2.70
N GLY A 13 -11.88 0.42 2.93
CA GLY A 13 -13.23 -0.04 2.56
C GLY A 13 -13.79 -1.30 3.26
N ASN A 14 -12.96 -2.17 3.84
CA ASN A 14 -13.36 -3.43 4.47
C ASN A 14 -12.76 -3.60 5.88
N GLU A 15 -13.48 -4.33 6.75
CA GLU A 15 -13.12 -4.50 8.17
C GLU A 15 -11.82 -5.30 8.37
N GLU A 16 -11.56 -6.27 7.49
CA GLU A 16 -10.36 -7.12 7.56
C GLU A 16 -9.08 -6.28 7.39
N THR A 17 -9.03 -5.47 6.34
CA THR A 17 -7.91 -4.56 6.08
C THR A 17 -7.73 -3.57 7.23
N VAL A 18 -8.82 -2.97 7.71
CA VAL A 18 -8.79 -2.02 8.83
C VAL A 18 -8.17 -2.67 10.08
N ASN A 19 -8.54 -3.91 10.38
CA ASN A 19 -8.02 -4.64 11.52
C ASN A 19 -6.56 -5.05 11.34
N ALA A 20 -6.17 -5.52 10.14
CA ALA A 20 -4.79 -5.85 9.81
C ALA A 20 -3.87 -4.62 10.00
N VAL A 21 -4.24 -3.48 9.43
CA VAL A 21 -3.49 -2.22 9.57
C VAL A 21 -3.42 -1.79 11.03
N LYS A 22 -4.54 -1.73 11.76
CA LYS A 22 -4.55 -1.35 13.18
C LYS A 22 -3.67 -2.25 14.03
N SER A 23 -3.63 -3.54 13.72
CA SER A 23 -2.79 -4.51 14.44
C SER A 23 -1.30 -4.33 14.15
N ALA A 24 -0.93 -3.68 13.04
CA ALA A 24 0.44 -3.47 12.62
C ALA A 24 1.02 -2.14 13.13
N LEU A 25 0.19 -1.11 13.30
CA LEU A 25 0.66 0.20 13.75
C LEU A 25 1.34 0.15 15.13
N GLY A 26 2.43 0.88 15.27
CA GLY A 26 3.25 0.94 16.48
C GLY A 26 4.27 -0.20 16.62
N LYS A 27 4.29 -1.16 15.70
CA LYS A 27 5.28 -2.25 15.70
C LYS A 27 6.59 -1.83 15.06
N THR A 28 7.68 -2.45 15.52
CA THR A 28 9.00 -2.31 14.91
C THR A 28 9.13 -3.25 13.72
N ILE A 29 9.50 -2.70 12.57
CA ILE A 29 9.75 -3.42 11.33
C ILE A 29 11.04 -4.22 11.50
N GLU A 30 10.95 -5.54 11.36
CA GLU A 30 12.12 -6.43 11.26
C GLU A 30 12.62 -6.45 9.81
N THR A 31 11.72 -6.65 8.86
CA THR A 31 12.02 -6.61 7.42
C THR A 31 10.85 -5.97 6.67
N VAL A 32 11.16 -5.20 5.63
CA VAL A 32 10.16 -4.73 4.66
C VAL A 32 10.66 -4.95 3.24
N LYS A 33 9.82 -5.51 2.38
CA LYS A 33 10.20 -5.80 0.98
C LYS A 33 8.99 -5.75 0.05
N LEU A 34 9.25 -5.46 -1.21
CA LEU A 34 8.32 -5.63 -2.30
C LEU A 34 8.64 -6.94 -3.04
N GLU A 35 7.68 -7.87 -3.09
CA GLU A 35 7.82 -9.18 -3.74
C GLU A 35 6.50 -9.54 -4.40
N ASP A 36 6.52 -9.94 -5.67
CA ASP A 36 5.33 -10.35 -6.43
C ASP A 36 4.15 -9.36 -6.37
N ASN A 37 4.42 -8.06 -6.46
CA ASN A 37 3.45 -6.96 -6.31
C ASN A 37 2.77 -6.88 -4.93
N GLU A 38 3.32 -7.54 -3.91
CA GLU A 38 2.91 -7.41 -2.52
C GLU A 38 3.99 -6.66 -1.71
N LEU A 39 3.58 -5.63 -0.98
CA LEU A 39 4.42 -5.00 0.05
C LEU A 39 4.30 -5.81 1.34
N LEU A 40 5.41 -6.42 1.77
CA LEU A 40 5.48 -7.34 2.89
C LEU A 40 6.26 -6.72 4.05
N PHE A 41 5.64 -6.70 5.22
CA PHE A 41 6.26 -6.37 6.50
C PHE A 41 6.35 -7.61 7.37
N LYS A 42 7.50 -7.82 8.00
CA LYS A 42 7.63 -8.65 9.21
C LYS A 42 7.99 -7.76 10.37
N PHE A 43 7.39 -8.00 11.51
CA PHE A 43 7.63 -7.25 12.72
C PHE A 43 8.42 -8.07 13.73
N THR A 44 9.15 -7.39 14.61
CA THR A 44 10.01 -8.04 15.62
C THR A 44 9.25 -8.88 16.64
N ASP A 45 7.93 -8.76 16.71
CA ASP A 45 7.05 -9.59 17.55
C ASP A 45 6.63 -10.91 16.88
N GLY A 46 7.12 -11.18 15.67
CA GLY A 46 6.85 -12.38 14.88
C GLY A 46 5.59 -12.30 14.01
N THR A 47 4.84 -11.20 14.06
CA THR A 47 3.67 -10.99 13.17
C THR A 47 4.08 -10.34 11.84
N GLY A 48 3.23 -10.46 10.83
CA GLY A 48 3.41 -9.82 9.54
C GLY A 48 2.19 -9.05 9.06
N LEU A 49 2.42 -8.16 8.10
CA LEU A 49 1.41 -7.44 7.34
C LEU A 49 1.78 -7.52 5.87
N LYS A 50 0.82 -7.84 5.01
CA LYS A 50 0.97 -7.69 3.56
C LYS A 50 -0.03 -6.70 3.01
N MET A 51 0.37 -5.91 2.02
CA MET A 51 -0.48 -4.97 1.29
C MET A 51 -0.33 -5.19 -0.21
N PHE A 52 -1.44 -5.21 -0.94
CA PHE A 52 -1.47 -5.49 -2.37
C PHE A 52 -2.75 -4.91 -3.00
N ASP A 53 -2.76 -4.77 -4.33
CA ASP A 53 -3.95 -4.37 -5.07
C ASP A 53 -4.78 -5.60 -5.47
N ASP A 54 -5.99 -5.73 -4.91
CA ASP A 54 -6.95 -6.81 -5.16
C ASP A 54 -8.00 -6.40 -6.21
N GLY A 55 -7.76 -5.31 -6.96
CA GLY A 55 -8.69 -4.74 -7.93
C GLY A 55 -8.72 -5.45 -9.29
N GLN A 56 -7.85 -6.46 -9.49
CA GLN A 56 -7.58 -6.98 -10.82
C GLN A 56 -8.82 -7.55 -11.51
N SER A 57 -9.08 -7.00 -12.70
CA SER A 57 -10.07 -7.41 -13.68
C SER A 57 -9.38 -7.91 -14.96
N CYS A 58 -10.18 -8.28 -15.97
CA CYS A 58 -9.67 -8.72 -17.27
C CYS A 58 -9.07 -7.54 -18.05
N CYS A 59 -7.93 -7.76 -18.70
CA CYS A 59 -7.21 -6.78 -19.54
C CYS A 59 -6.55 -5.62 -18.77
N GLU A 60 -6.06 -5.87 -17.56
CA GLU A 60 -5.30 -4.90 -16.76
C GLU A 60 -3.90 -5.43 -16.45
N ASP A 61 -2.89 -4.57 -16.57
CA ASP A 61 -1.55 -4.80 -16.03
C ASP A 61 -1.38 -3.96 -14.76
N ARG A 62 -1.25 -4.65 -13.62
CA ARG A 62 -1.20 -4.04 -12.28
C ARG A 62 0.09 -4.41 -11.59
N TYR A 63 0.84 -3.40 -11.17
CA TYR A 63 2.13 -3.62 -10.51
C TYR A 63 2.44 -2.51 -9.51
N MET A 64 3.25 -2.87 -8.51
CA MET A 64 3.71 -1.94 -7.49
C MET A 64 5.19 -1.66 -7.70
N ARG A 65 5.61 -0.42 -7.47
CA ARG A 65 7.01 0.00 -7.56
C ARG A 65 7.33 1.01 -6.48
N THR A 66 8.58 1.08 -6.07
CA THR A 66 9.12 2.19 -5.29
C THR A 66 10.52 2.54 -5.81
N ASP A 67 10.89 3.81 -5.66
CA ASP A 67 12.26 4.26 -5.89
C ASP A 67 13.03 4.40 -4.55
N ASP A 68 12.37 4.16 -3.41
CA ASP A 68 13.00 4.16 -2.08
C ASP A 68 13.74 2.83 -1.82
N ASP A 69 14.81 2.88 -1.03
CA ASP A 69 15.44 1.68 -0.49
C ASP A 69 14.67 1.21 0.76
N LEU A 70 13.90 0.14 0.62
CA LEU A 70 13.07 -0.38 1.71
C LEU A 70 13.91 -0.83 2.92
N SER A 71 15.18 -1.21 2.73
CA SER A 71 16.04 -1.64 3.84
C SER A 71 16.37 -0.49 4.82
N ASP A 72 16.28 0.76 4.38
CA ASP A 72 16.45 1.94 5.24
C ASP A 72 15.38 2.04 6.33
N PHE A 73 14.28 1.30 6.22
CA PHE A 73 13.16 1.33 7.17
C PHE A 73 13.14 0.13 8.13
N GLU A 74 14.09 -0.80 8.01
CA GLU A 74 14.28 -1.86 9.00
C GLU A 74 14.69 -1.28 10.36
N GLY A 75 14.08 -1.78 11.44
CA GLY A 75 14.23 -1.23 12.79
C GLY A 75 13.37 0.01 13.08
N ALA A 76 12.72 0.61 12.09
CA ALA A 76 11.80 1.72 12.30
C ALA A 76 10.45 1.25 12.87
N THR A 77 9.75 2.14 13.57
CA THR A 77 8.37 1.92 14.00
C THR A 77 7.41 2.31 12.88
N LEU A 78 6.47 1.43 12.52
CA LEU A 78 5.40 1.73 11.59
C LEU A 78 4.35 2.65 12.25
N LEU A 79 4.11 3.83 11.68
CA LEU A 79 3.28 4.86 12.32
C LEU A 79 1.90 5.01 11.66
N ASP A 80 1.82 4.97 10.33
CA ASP A 80 0.59 5.25 9.59
C ASP A 80 0.72 4.86 8.10
N PHE A 81 -0.41 4.83 7.40
CA PHE A 81 -0.50 4.67 5.94
C PHE A 81 -1.40 5.75 5.35
N GLU A 82 -1.07 6.25 4.15
CA GLU A 82 -1.87 7.26 3.46
C GLU A 82 -1.92 6.96 1.95
N LEU A 83 -3.13 6.90 1.39
CA LEU A 83 -3.31 6.83 -0.06
C LEU A 83 -3.41 8.23 -0.64
N LYS A 84 -2.78 8.44 -1.79
CA LYS A 84 -2.82 9.70 -2.54
C LYS A 84 -3.04 9.40 -4.01
N ASP A 85 -4.00 10.10 -4.59
CA ASP A 85 -4.27 9.98 -6.01
C ASP A 85 -3.19 10.72 -6.83
N ALA A 86 -2.74 10.10 -7.91
CA ALA A 86 -1.95 10.76 -8.94
C ALA A 86 -2.87 11.21 -10.09
N PRO A 87 -2.45 12.17 -10.92
CA PRO A 87 -3.15 12.45 -12.18
C PRO A 87 -3.12 11.21 -13.08
N THR A 88 -4.26 10.85 -13.66
CA THR A 88 -4.34 9.84 -14.72
C THR A 88 -3.57 10.30 -15.96
N MET A 89 -2.82 9.40 -16.59
CA MET A 89 -2.17 9.62 -17.87
C MET A 89 -2.96 8.90 -18.96
N GLU A 90 -3.47 9.64 -19.94
CA GLU A 90 -4.12 9.06 -21.12
C GLU A 90 -3.05 8.46 -22.04
N ASP A 91 -3.28 7.25 -22.55
CA ASP A 91 -2.51 6.61 -23.61
C ASP A 91 -3.35 6.53 -24.91
N GLU A 92 -2.71 6.40 -26.07
CA GLU A 92 -3.38 6.43 -27.38
C GLU A 92 -4.47 5.34 -27.53
N TYR A 93 -4.37 4.26 -26.76
CA TYR A 93 -5.29 3.11 -26.80
C TYR A 93 -5.80 2.65 -25.41
N GLY A 94 -5.61 3.46 -24.36
CA GLY A 94 -5.93 3.08 -22.98
C GLY A 94 -5.66 4.19 -21.98
N ASP A 95 -5.67 3.85 -20.69
CA ASP A 95 -5.35 4.75 -19.59
C ASP A 95 -4.28 4.10 -18.71
N HIS A 96 -3.40 4.94 -18.16
CA HIS A 96 -2.44 4.59 -17.12
C HIS A 96 -2.76 5.37 -15.86
N GLU A 97 -3.30 4.66 -14.88
CA GLU A 97 -3.60 5.23 -13.57
C GLU A 97 -2.48 4.91 -12.58
N ILE A 98 -2.25 5.85 -11.66
CA ILE A 98 -1.29 5.69 -10.57
C ILE A 98 -1.96 6.10 -9.26
N GLN A 99 -1.79 5.30 -8.21
CA GLN A 99 -2.12 5.68 -6.84
C GLN A 99 -0.91 5.46 -5.94
N PHE A 100 -0.56 6.49 -5.18
CA PHE A 100 0.54 6.41 -4.23
C PHE A 100 0.04 5.90 -2.88
N LEU A 101 0.85 5.04 -2.26
CA LEU A 101 0.73 4.63 -0.87
C LEU A 101 1.97 5.12 -0.11
N ASP A 102 1.78 6.14 0.72
CA ASP A 102 2.79 6.61 1.65
C ASP A 102 2.77 5.74 2.91
N VAL A 103 3.93 5.17 3.25
CA VAL A 103 4.15 4.43 4.48
C VAL A 103 4.95 5.28 5.45
N LYS A 104 4.31 5.71 6.53
CA LYS A 104 4.94 6.60 7.52
C LYS A 104 5.60 5.76 8.60
N THR A 105 6.88 6.00 8.83
CA THR A 105 7.67 5.32 9.85
C THR A 105 8.39 6.33 10.75
N SER A 106 9.01 5.85 11.82
CA SER A 106 9.91 6.67 12.65
C SER A 106 11.20 7.09 11.94
N ASN A 107 11.56 6.48 10.80
CA ASN A 107 12.75 6.83 10.01
C ASN A 107 12.42 7.61 8.73
N GLY A 108 11.20 8.17 8.63
CA GLY A 108 10.73 8.91 7.47
C GLY A 108 9.56 8.21 6.77
N VAL A 109 9.28 8.66 5.55
CA VAL A 109 8.20 8.14 4.71
C VAL A 109 8.82 7.54 3.46
N PHE A 110 8.45 6.32 3.12
CA PHE A 110 8.65 5.79 1.76
C PHE A 110 7.32 5.74 1.02
N GLN A 111 7.40 5.80 -0.30
CA GLN A 111 6.25 5.83 -1.17
C GLN A 111 6.25 4.61 -2.10
N MET A 112 5.13 3.91 -2.14
CA MET A 112 4.84 2.94 -3.19
C MET A 112 3.96 3.60 -4.26
N ALA A 113 4.32 3.42 -5.53
CA ALA A 113 3.47 3.71 -6.67
C ALA A 113 2.76 2.42 -7.09
N ASN A 114 1.44 2.43 -7.06
CA ASN A 114 0.60 1.38 -7.62
C ASN A 114 0.20 1.82 -9.04
N HIS A 115 0.47 0.99 -10.02
CA HIS A 115 0.17 1.23 -11.43
C HIS A 115 -0.97 0.33 -11.88
N ASN A 116 -1.85 0.88 -12.72
CA ASN A 116 -2.86 0.13 -13.44
C ASN A 116 -2.91 0.62 -14.89
N GLU A 117 -2.47 -0.22 -15.81
CA GLU A 117 -2.53 0.02 -17.27
C GLU A 117 -3.70 -0.78 -17.86
N HIS A 118 -4.64 -0.09 -18.50
CA HIS A 118 -5.89 -0.70 -18.96
C HIS A 118 -6.46 -0.02 -20.23
N ASN A 119 -7.44 -0.66 -20.88
CA ASN A 119 -8.03 -0.18 -22.14
C ASN A 119 -9.17 0.85 -21.97
N GLY A 120 -9.23 1.54 -20.82
CA GLY A 120 -10.27 2.53 -20.49
C GLY A 120 -11.65 2.01 -20.04
N TYR A 121 -11.88 0.68 -19.96
CA TYR A 121 -13.18 0.14 -19.50
C TYR A 121 -13.23 -0.25 -18.01
N TYR A 122 -12.08 -0.61 -17.43
CA TYR A 122 -11.91 -1.06 -16.05
C TYR A 122 -10.70 -0.33 -15.49
N GLY A 123 -10.83 0.26 -14.30
CA GLY A 123 -9.83 1.13 -13.69
C GLY A 123 -9.98 1.19 -12.18
N GLY A 124 -9.24 2.07 -11.54
CA GLY A 124 -9.19 2.25 -10.10
C GLY A 124 -8.32 1.23 -9.39
N PHE A 125 -8.18 1.40 -8.08
CA PHE A 125 -7.34 0.58 -7.20
C PHE A 125 -8.17 0.02 -6.06
N CYS A 126 -7.82 -1.20 -5.61
CA CYS A 126 -8.38 -1.81 -4.42
C CYS A 126 -7.22 -2.27 -3.52
N ILE A 127 -6.57 -1.32 -2.85
CA ILE A 127 -5.50 -1.65 -1.91
C ILE A 127 -6.09 -2.36 -0.69
N VAL A 128 -5.62 -3.57 -0.42
CA VAL A 128 -6.04 -4.45 0.68
C VAL A 128 -4.85 -4.73 1.58
N ALA A 129 -5.09 -4.98 2.88
CA ALA A 129 -4.07 -5.48 3.79
C ALA A 129 -4.53 -6.73 4.53
N ARG A 130 -3.59 -7.66 4.76
CA ARG A 130 -3.83 -8.90 5.52
C ARG A 130 -2.70 -9.14 6.50
N SER A 131 -3.01 -9.56 7.73
CA SER A 131 -2.00 -10.00 8.70
C SER A 131 -1.62 -11.46 8.47
N PHE A 132 -0.38 -11.84 8.78
CA PHE A 132 0.10 -13.22 8.72
C PHE A 132 1.11 -13.53 9.83
#